data_AF-A0A2D0JTT2-F1
#
_entry.id   AF-A0A2D0JTT2-F1
#
_cell.length_a   1.000
_cell.length_b   1.000
_cell.length_c   1.000
_cell.angle_alpha   90.00
_cell.angle_beta   90.00
_cell.angle_gamma   90.00
#
_symmetry.space_group_name_H-M   'P 1'
#
loop_
_entity.id
_entity.type
_entity.pdbx_description
1 polymer ?
#
loop_
_entity_poly.entity_id
_entity_poly.type
_entity_poly.pdbx_seq_one_letter_code
_entity_poly.pdbx_strand_id
1 'polypeptide(L)'
;MLNREEHDATVGAGHHSAIIMEEKYYPEYQAKIKEVNQNDMLSALNEIQRNESSYWYESIRETIFGSGHHNTFISTCGSIRNTFNPAYVTGSLNNYRHFVCSVTNKTVGIIILMLAKPNISDNNIDQMAFLLTYPNGYGYGGLLVQHVVNISFALGHQGILRVYSEQDAEIFYKKLGFVPINSPDFNFFNLKYMELNPANSHKWHNANGEYQEPVN
;
A
#
# COMPACT_ATOMS: atom_id res chain seq x y z
N MET A 1 -29.73 45.53 -2.12
CA MET A 1 -29.66 45.45 -3.59
C MET A 1 -28.40 44.63 -3.89
N LEU A 2 -28.41 43.32 -4.11
CA LEU A 2 -29.24 42.39 -4.92
C LEU A 2 -28.95 42.49 -6.44
N ASN A 3 -28.62 41.31 -7.00
CA ASN A 3 -28.42 40.86 -8.40
C ASN A 3 -26.95 40.76 -8.84
N ARG A 4 -26.30 39.60 -9.01
CA ARG A 4 -26.64 38.24 -9.51
C ARG A 4 -26.79 38.17 -11.04
N GLU A 5 -25.81 37.51 -11.65
CA GLU A 5 -25.85 36.57 -12.80
C GLU A 5 -24.51 35.83 -12.70
N GLU A 6 -24.41 34.58 -12.22
CA GLU A 6 -24.86 33.29 -12.76
C GLU A 6 -24.33 32.98 -14.17
N HIS A 7 -23.83 31.73 -14.31
CA HIS A 7 -23.21 31.07 -15.48
C HIS A 7 -21.68 31.27 -15.56
N ASP A 8 -20.81 30.30 -15.31
CA ASP A 8 -20.89 28.88 -15.68
C ASP A 8 -20.45 27.93 -14.56
N ALA A 9 -21.38 27.07 -14.15
CA ALA A 9 -21.09 25.77 -13.55
C ALA A 9 -21.35 24.70 -14.60
N THR A 10 -20.30 23.95 -14.95
CA THR A 10 -20.18 22.63 -15.61
C THR A 10 -18.95 22.70 -16.52
N VAL A 11 -17.85 22.00 -16.28
CA VAL A 11 -17.56 20.60 -16.63
C VAL A 11 -16.14 20.35 -16.08
N GLY A 12 -15.78 19.25 -15.43
CA GLY A 12 -16.50 18.03 -15.15
C GLY A 12 -16.09 17.50 -13.78
N ALA A 13 -17.04 16.84 -13.14
CA ALA A 13 -16.70 15.82 -12.16
C ALA A 13 -15.66 14.91 -12.81
N GLY A 14 -14.44 14.90 -12.26
CA GLY A 14 -13.46 13.86 -12.53
C GLY A 14 -14.05 12.56 -12.00
N HIS A 15 -14.95 11.96 -12.77
CA HIS A 15 -15.22 10.54 -12.73
C HIS A 15 -13.88 9.87 -13.09
N HIS A 16 -13.05 9.67 -12.08
CA HIS A 16 -12.20 8.50 -12.11
C HIS A 16 -13.16 7.34 -12.28
N SER A 17 -13.16 6.74 -13.47
CA SER A 17 -13.80 5.45 -13.67
C SER A 17 -13.37 4.59 -12.50
N ALA A 18 -14.31 4.26 -11.62
CA ALA A 18 -14.06 3.33 -10.55
C ALA A 18 -13.76 2.01 -11.27
N ILE A 19 -12.48 1.77 -11.55
CA ILE A 19 -12.00 0.42 -11.81
C ILE A 19 -12.15 -0.25 -10.45
N ILE A 20 -13.36 -0.67 -10.13
CA ILE A 20 -13.65 -1.59 -9.04
C ILE A 20 -12.91 -2.84 -9.47
N MET A 21 -11.71 -3.02 -8.93
CA MET A 21 -10.94 -4.21 -9.23
C MET A 21 -11.61 -5.35 -8.47
N GLU A 22 -12.18 -6.29 -9.21
CA GLU A 22 -12.74 -7.52 -8.67
C GLU A 22 -11.68 -8.26 -7.83
N GLU A 23 -12.16 -9.07 -6.88
CA GLU A 23 -11.30 -9.96 -6.08
C GLU A 23 -10.41 -10.81 -7.01
N LYS A 24 -9.09 -10.70 -6.87
CA LYS A 24 -8.12 -11.50 -7.64
C LYS A 24 -7.61 -12.66 -6.78
N TYR A 25 -7.72 -13.87 -7.33
CA TYR A 25 -7.18 -15.08 -6.71
C TYR A 25 -5.75 -15.35 -7.20
N TYR A 26 -4.87 -15.70 -6.27
CA TYR A 26 -3.47 -16.06 -6.47
C TYR A 26 -3.25 -17.50 -6.01
N PRO A 27 -3.40 -18.48 -6.91
CA PRO A 27 -3.38 -19.90 -6.56
C PRO A 27 -2.10 -20.35 -5.85
N GLU A 28 -0.94 -19.84 -6.29
CA GLU A 28 0.39 -20.18 -5.74
C GLU A 28 0.50 -19.87 -4.25
N TYR A 29 -0.21 -18.84 -3.79
CA TYR A 29 -0.23 -18.40 -2.40
C TYR A 29 -1.51 -18.82 -1.67
N GLN A 30 -2.44 -19.49 -2.37
CA GLN A 30 -3.81 -19.75 -1.93
C GLN A 30 -4.49 -18.48 -1.38
N ALA A 31 -4.15 -17.34 -1.97
CA ALA A 31 -4.48 -16.02 -1.45
C ALA A 31 -5.48 -15.30 -2.36
N LYS A 32 -6.28 -14.42 -1.77
CA LYS A 32 -7.21 -13.52 -2.47
C LYS A 32 -6.88 -12.09 -2.10
N ILE A 33 -6.73 -11.23 -3.08
CA ILE A 33 -6.58 -9.79 -2.86
C ILE A 33 -7.83 -9.09 -3.39
N LYS A 34 -8.44 -8.29 -2.53
CA LYS A 34 -9.67 -7.55 -2.84
C LYS A 34 -9.50 -6.08 -2.49
N GLU A 35 -9.95 -5.20 -3.38
CA GLU A 35 -10.12 -3.79 -3.05
C GLU A 35 -11.32 -3.60 -2.11
N VAL A 36 -11.13 -2.82 -1.05
CA VAL A 36 -12.13 -2.60 -0.02
C VAL A 36 -12.27 -1.11 0.30
N ASN A 37 -13.40 -0.74 0.91
CA ASN A 37 -13.56 0.61 1.44
C ASN A 37 -12.73 0.78 2.73
N GLN A 38 -12.63 2.03 3.20
CA GLN A 38 -11.87 2.38 4.39
C GLN A 38 -12.34 1.64 5.66
N ASN A 39 -13.65 1.46 5.86
CA ASN A 39 -14.18 0.79 7.05
C ASN A 39 -13.85 -0.70 7.06
N ASP A 40 -13.92 -1.35 5.90
CA ASP A 40 -13.55 -2.75 5.74
C ASP A 40 -12.04 -2.93 5.92
N MET A 41 -11.21 -1.99 5.42
CA MET A 41 -9.77 -1.97 5.69
C MET A 41 -9.47 -1.85 7.19
N LEU A 42 -10.14 -0.93 7.90
CA LEU A 42 -9.97 -0.79 9.36
C LEU A 42 -10.44 -2.03 10.12
N SER A 43 -11.48 -2.71 9.63
CA SER A 43 -11.95 -3.98 10.19
C SER A 43 -10.93 -5.10 10.00
N ALA A 44 -10.35 -5.20 8.81
CA ALA A 44 -9.26 -6.12 8.49
C ALA A 44 -8.01 -5.83 9.34
N LEU A 45 -7.66 -4.56 9.56
CA LEU A 45 -6.55 -4.15 10.42
C LEU A 45 -6.75 -4.66 11.87
N ASN A 46 -7.96 -4.50 12.41
CA ASN A 46 -8.30 -5.00 13.74
C ASN A 46 -8.22 -6.54 13.82
N GLU A 47 -8.57 -7.25 12.75
CA GLU A 47 -8.41 -8.71 12.66
C GLU A 47 -6.93 -9.12 12.70
N ILE A 48 -6.07 -8.51 11.88
CA ILE A 48 -4.63 -8.82 11.86
C ILE A 48 -4.03 -8.58 13.26
N GLN A 49 -4.36 -7.46 13.91
CA GLN A 49 -3.88 -7.17 15.26
C GLN A 49 -4.33 -8.16 16.33
N ARG A 50 -5.60 -8.60 16.27
CA ARG A 50 -6.10 -9.63 17.20
C ARG A 50 -5.38 -10.95 16.98
N ASN A 51 -5.17 -11.33 15.71
CA ASN A 51 -4.47 -12.55 15.37
C ASN A 51 -3.00 -12.48 15.84
N GLU A 52 -2.35 -11.34 15.72
CA GLU A 52 -0.99 -11.10 16.21
C GLU A 52 -0.90 -11.27 17.74
N SER A 53 -1.82 -10.67 18.50
CA SER A 53 -1.84 -10.74 19.98
C SER A 53 -2.02 -12.15 20.56
N SER A 54 -2.41 -13.13 19.74
CA SER A 54 -2.53 -14.53 20.14
C SER A 54 -1.19 -15.30 20.10
N TYR A 55 -0.13 -14.68 19.57
CA TYR A 55 1.20 -15.29 19.43
C TYR A 55 2.21 -14.66 20.41
N TRP A 56 2.24 -15.21 21.62
CA TRP A 56 3.05 -14.73 22.76
C TRP A 56 4.59 -14.87 22.58
N TYR A 57 5.06 -15.69 21.62
CA TYR A 57 6.46 -16.15 21.63
C TYR A 57 7.48 -15.15 21.03
N GLU A 58 7.08 -14.34 20.04
CA GLU A 58 7.97 -13.34 19.42
C GLU A 58 8.13 -12.08 20.28
N SER A 59 7.06 -11.64 20.96
CA SER A 59 7.08 -10.44 21.82
C SER A 59 8.06 -10.56 22.99
N ILE A 60 8.26 -11.76 23.54
CA ILE A 60 9.28 -12.02 24.58
C ILE A 60 10.69 -11.83 24.02
N ARG A 61 10.97 -12.35 22.82
CA ARG A 61 12.30 -12.24 22.19
C ARG A 61 12.65 -10.78 21.90
N GLU A 62 11.71 -10.01 21.36
CA GLU A 62 11.94 -8.60 21.04
C GLU A 62 12.09 -7.71 22.29
N THR A 63 11.34 -8.02 23.35
CA THR A 63 11.48 -7.33 24.65
C THR A 63 12.85 -7.56 25.28
N ILE A 64 13.47 -8.72 25.04
CA ILE A 64 14.79 -9.06 25.60
C ILE A 64 15.94 -8.52 24.75
N PHE A 65 15.80 -8.46 23.42
CA PHE A 65 16.91 -8.13 22.52
C PHE A 65 16.86 -6.73 21.89
N GLY A 66 15.77 -5.99 22.07
CA GLY A 66 15.65 -4.60 21.65
C GLY A 66 15.51 -4.43 20.14
N SER A 67 14.40 -3.83 19.73
CA SER A 67 13.93 -3.61 18.34
C SER A 67 13.63 -4.88 17.55
N GLY A 68 12.35 -5.10 17.26
CA GLY A 68 11.93 -6.16 16.37
C GLY A 68 10.64 -5.85 15.64
N HIS A 69 10.26 -6.79 14.79
CA HIS A 69 9.15 -6.72 13.84
C HIS A 69 7.82 -6.40 14.53
N HIS A 70 7.61 -6.77 15.80
CA HIS A 70 6.40 -6.47 16.55
C HIS A 70 6.21 -4.97 16.82
N ASN A 71 7.27 -4.24 17.18
CA ASN A 71 7.17 -2.80 17.43
C ASN A 71 6.85 -2.02 16.13
N THR A 72 7.50 -2.36 15.01
CA THR A 72 7.17 -1.79 13.70
C THR A 72 5.75 -2.15 13.27
N PHE A 73 5.31 -3.38 13.53
CA PHE A 73 3.93 -3.80 13.28
C PHE A 73 2.91 -2.96 14.07
N ILE A 74 3.11 -2.80 15.38
CA ILE A 74 2.24 -1.97 16.23
C ILE A 74 2.22 -0.52 15.76
N SER A 75 3.39 0.06 15.50
CA SER A 75 3.55 1.44 15.02
C SER A 75 2.83 1.66 13.69
N THR A 76 3.01 0.73 12.74
CA THR A 76 2.36 0.78 11.42
C THR A 76 0.85 0.70 11.58
N CYS A 77 0.34 -0.22 12.41
CA CYS A 77 -1.09 -0.32 12.67
C CYS A 77 -1.65 0.97 13.31
N GLY A 78 -0.94 1.55 14.27
CA GLY A 78 -1.30 2.82 14.89
C GLY A 78 -1.34 3.97 13.87
N SER A 79 -0.36 4.02 12.99
CA SER A 79 -0.27 5.02 11.92
C SER A 79 -1.43 4.89 10.94
N ILE A 80 -1.73 3.69 10.44
CA ILE A 80 -2.90 3.44 9.57
C ILE A 80 -4.18 3.90 10.28
N ARG A 81 -4.38 3.50 11.54
CA ARG A 81 -5.58 3.89 12.29
C ARG A 81 -5.69 5.41 12.42
N ASN A 82 -4.61 6.10 12.77
CA ASN A 82 -4.63 7.56 12.93
C ASN A 82 -4.86 8.29 11.61
N THR A 83 -4.31 7.77 10.50
CA THR A 83 -4.48 8.38 9.17
C THR A 83 -5.87 8.17 8.59
N PHE A 84 -6.53 7.03 8.86
CA PHE A 84 -7.79 6.66 8.19
C PHE A 84 -9.00 6.57 9.11
N ASN A 85 -8.87 6.77 10.42
CA ASN A 85 -10.04 6.79 11.29
C ASN A 85 -10.83 8.09 11.08
N PRO A 86 -12.11 8.04 10.67
CA PRO A 86 -12.91 9.22 10.41
C PRO A 86 -13.10 10.12 11.65
N ALA A 87 -12.89 9.60 12.86
CA ALA A 87 -12.88 10.41 14.08
C ALA A 87 -11.72 11.42 14.16
N TYR A 88 -10.66 11.24 13.36
CA TYR A 88 -9.43 12.04 13.40
C TYR A 88 -9.12 12.77 12.08
N VAL A 89 -9.93 12.60 11.03
CA VAL A 89 -9.64 13.13 9.69
C VAL A 89 -10.70 14.14 9.24
N THR A 90 -10.26 15.38 8.95
CA THR A 90 -11.12 16.48 8.48
C THR A 90 -11.00 16.76 6.97
N GLY A 91 -10.25 15.94 6.23
CA GLY A 91 -9.99 16.10 4.78
C GLY A 91 -10.42 14.89 3.95
N SER A 92 -10.46 15.07 2.63
CA SER A 92 -10.81 14.01 1.67
C SER A 92 -9.61 13.10 1.39
N LEU A 93 -9.77 11.79 1.66
CA LEU A 93 -8.79 10.72 1.37
C LEU A 93 -9.12 9.98 0.06
N ASN A 94 -9.73 10.68 -0.90
CA ASN A 94 -10.31 10.06 -2.10
C ASN A 94 -9.27 9.48 -3.08
N ASN A 95 -7.99 9.80 -2.91
CA ASN A 95 -6.90 9.27 -3.73
C ASN A 95 -6.26 7.99 -3.16
N TYR A 96 -6.76 7.49 -2.02
CA TYR A 96 -6.28 6.23 -1.44
C TYR A 96 -7.17 5.06 -1.85
N ARG A 97 -6.51 3.97 -2.25
CA ARG A 97 -7.12 2.67 -2.54
C ARG A 97 -6.60 1.66 -1.52
N HIS A 98 -7.50 0.85 -0.98
CA HIS A 98 -7.19 -0.09 0.09
C HIS A 98 -7.37 -1.51 -0.41
N PHE A 99 -6.35 -2.34 -0.25
CA PHE A 99 -6.40 -3.73 -0.67
C PHE A 99 -6.13 -4.64 0.51
N VAL A 100 -6.98 -5.65 0.67
CA VAL A 100 -6.89 -6.66 1.72
C VAL A 100 -6.54 -8.00 1.09
N CYS A 101 -5.48 -8.62 1.61
CA CYS A 101 -5.07 -9.98 1.30
C CYS A 101 -5.65 -10.95 2.33
N SER A 102 -6.27 -12.02 1.85
CA SER A 102 -6.83 -13.08 2.69
C SER A 102 -6.44 -14.47 2.22
N VAL A 103 -6.27 -15.40 3.17
CA VAL A 103 -6.02 -16.83 2.94
C VAL A 103 -7.00 -17.60 3.79
N THR A 104 -7.75 -18.54 3.21
CA THR A 104 -8.79 -19.31 3.91
C THR A 104 -9.76 -18.42 4.72
N ASN A 105 -10.15 -17.26 4.15
CA ASN A 105 -11.00 -16.23 4.77
C ASN A 105 -10.42 -15.56 6.03
N LYS A 106 -9.11 -15.68 6.28
CA LYS A 106 -8.41 -14.91 7.31
C LYS A 106 -7.62 -13.79 6.66
N THR A 107 -7.66 -12.61 7.25
CA THR A 107 -6.87 -11.47 6.80
C THR A 107 -5.38 -11.72 7.10
N VAL A 108 -4.53 -11.67 6.07
CA VAL A 108 -3.08 -11.89 6.17
C VAL A 108 -2.24 -10.68 5.78
N GLY A 109 -2.84 -9.65 5.19
CA GLY A 109 -2.12 -8.40 4.89
C GLY A 109 -2.99 -7.31 4.30
N ILE A 110 -2.48 -6.09 4.33
CA ILE A 110 -3.08 -4.87 3.83
C ILE A 110 -2.01 -4.10 3.07
N ILE A 111 -2.37 -3.55 1.92
CA ILE A 111 -1.60 -2.52 1.24
C ILE A 111 -2.50 -1.34 0.90
N ILE A 112 -2.00 -0.14 1.13
CA ILE A 112 -2.70 1.12 0.86
C ILE A 112 -1.92 1.86 -0.22
N LEU A 113 -2.55 2.03 -1.38
CA LEU A 113 -1.99 2.71 -2.54
C LEU A 113 -2.55 4.14 -2.59
N MET A 114 -1.68 5.13 -2.59
CA MET A 114 -2.01 6.52 -2.89
C MET A 114 -1.78 6.76 -4.37
N LEU A 115 -2.85 7.04 -5.12
CA LEU A 115 -2.73 7.32 -6.54
C LEU A 115 -2.10 8.69 -6.80
N ALA A 116 -1.34 8.76 -7.89
CA ALA A 116 -0.82 10.00 -8.47
C ALA A 116 -1.95 11.03 -8.66
N LYS A 117 -1.66 12.31 -8.38
CA LYS A 117 -2.63 13.38 -8.61
C LYS A 117 -2.49 13.88 -10.04
N PRO A 118 -3.55 13.83 -10.87
CA PRO A 118 -3.46 14.07 -12.32
C PRO A 118 -3.01 15.49 -12.73
N ASN A 119 -2.91 16.43 -11.79
CA ASN A 119 -2.67 17.86 -12.06
C ASN A 119 -1.42 18.43 -11.35
N ILE A 120 -0.50 17.58 -10.89
CA ILE A 120 0.75 18.03 -10.25
C ILE A 120 1.93 17.38 -10.99
N SER A 121 2.70 18.18 -11.73
CA SER A 121 3.81 17.72 -12.59
C SER A 121 4.83 16.84 -11.86
N ASP A 122 5.02 17.08 -10.57
CA ASP A 122 6.04 16.41 -9.76
C ASP A 122 5.51 15.17 -9.02
N ASN A 123 4.22 14.85 -9.14
CA ASN A 123 3.52 13.82 -8.36
C ASN A 123 2.69 12.85 -9.23
N ASN A 124 3.22 12.54 -10.42
CA ASN A 124 2.64 11.62 -11.40
C ASN A 124 2.96 10.14 -11.15
N ILE A 125 3.45 9.78 -9.96
CA ILE A 125 3.84 8.40 -9.61
C ILE A 125 3.03 7.94 -8.41
N ASP A 126 2.46 6.74 -8.50
CA ASP A 126 1.70 6.16 -7.39
C ASP A 126 2.63 5.84 -6.21
N GLN A 127 2.12 5.95 -5.00
CA GLN A 127 2.89 5.74 -3.79
C GLN A 127 2.26 4.66 -2.92
N MET A 128 3.06 3.74 -2.43
CA MET A 128 2.68 2.84 -1.36
C MET A 128 2.70 3.62 -0.05
N ALA A 129 1.51 3.93 0.48
CA ALA A 129 1.35 4.65 1.73
C ALA A 129 1.64 3.74 2.92
N PHE A 130 1.10 2.52 2.89
CA PHE A 130 1.30 1.52 3.94
C PHE A 130 1.34 0.12 3.35
N LEU A 131 2.19 -0.73 3.91
CA LEU A 131 2.19 -2.17 3.71
C LEU A 131 2.27 -2.82 5.08
N LEU A 132 1.35 -3.74 5.36
CA LEU A 132 1.29 -4.49 6.60
C LEU A 132 0.97 -5.94 6.28
N THR A 133 1.77 -6.88 6.76
CA THR A 133 1.48 -8.30 6.65
C THR A 133 1.47 -8.94 8.01
N TYR A 134 0.76 -10.06 8.11
CA TYR A 134 0.82 -10.93 9.26
C TYR A 134 2.28 -11.37 9.52
N PRO A 135 2.78 -11.33 10.77
CA PRO A 135 4.21 -11.57 11.06
C PRO A 135 4.76 -12.92 10.58
N ASN A 136 3.92 -13.96 10.54
CA ASN A 136 4.32 -15.30 10.08
C ASN A 136 3.94 -15.60 8.62
N GLY A 137 3.42 -14.60 7.90
CA GLY A 137 3.01 -14.75 6.51
C GLY A 137 4.17 -14.51 5.55
N TYR A 138 4.82 -15.56 5.08
CA TYR A 138 5.87 -15.45 4.07
C TYR A 138 5.27 -15.17 2.68
N GLY A 139 5.87 -14.24 1.93
CA GLY A 139 5.54 -13.97 0.52
C GLY A 139 4.34 -13.03 0.30
N TYR A 140 3.42 -12.85 1.25
CA TYR A 140 2.25 -11.99 1.04
C TYR A 140 2.58 -10.52 0.83
N GLY A 141 3.71 -10.04 1.36
CA GLY A 141 4.18 -8.67 1.13
C GLY A 141 4.54 -8.45 -0.35
N GLY A 142 5.32 -9.36 -0.93
CA GLY A 142 5.67 -9.32 -2.36
C GLY A 142 4.42 -9.44 -3.23
N LEU A 143 3.51 -10.34 -2.88
CA LEU A 143 2.23 -10.52 -3.58
C LEU A 143 1.37 -9.24 -3.59
N LEU A 144 1.27 -8.55 -2.46
CA LEU A 144 0.56 -7.28 -2.33
C LEU A 144 1.21 -6.19 -3.18
N VAL A 145 2.56 -6.13 -3.19
CA VAL A 145 3.30 -5.18 -4.04
C VAL A 145 3.06 -5.49 -5.52
N GLN A 146 3.16 -6.76 -5.94
CA GLN A 146 2.84 -7.18 -7.30
C GLN A 146 1.42 -6.79 -7.70
N HIS A 147 0.45 -6.94 -6.79
CA HIS A 147 -0.92 -6.52 -7.05
C HIS A 147 -0.99 -5.03 -7.38
N VAL A 148 -0.42 -4.17 -6.54
CA VAL A 148 -0.49 -2.71 -6.77
C VAL A 148 0.39 -2.22 -7.92
N VAL A 149 1.48 -2.93 -8.27
CA VAL A 149 2.24 -2.67 -9.51
C VAL A 149 1.34 -2.87 -10.72
N ASN A 150 0.57 -3.95 -10.75
CA ASN A 150 -0.36 -4.24 -11.85
C ASN A 150 -1.54 -3.28 -11.90
N ILE A 151 -2.03 -2.82 -10.74
CA ILE A 151 -3.02 -1.73 -10.66
C ILE A 151 -2.46 -0.47 -11.33
N SER A 152 -1.27 -0.05 -10.92
CA SER A 152 -0.60 1.13 -11.45
C SER A 152 -0.36 1.01 -12.96
N PHE A 153 0.06 -0.17 -13.42
CA PHE A 153 0.22 -0.45 -14.86
C PHE A 153 -1.09 -0.36 -15.63
N ALA A 154 -2.18 -0.97 -15.13
CA ALA A 154 -3.50 -0.94 -15.75
C ALA A 154 -4.10 0.48 -15.82
N LEU A 155 -3.71 1.36 -14.89
CA LEU A 155 -4.06 2.79 -14.90
C LEU A 155 -3.22 3.62 -15.88
N GLY A 156 -2.24 3.01 -16.57
CA GLY A 156 -1.33 3.71 -17.48
C GLY A 156 -0.14 4.38 -16.80
N HIS A 157 0.07 4.17 -15.50
CA HIS A 157 1.19 4.72 -14.72
C HIS A 157 2.45 3.84 -14.79
N GLN A 158 2.54 2.96 -15.79
CA GLN A 158 3.68 2.09 -16.09
C GLN A 158 4.06 1.06 -14.99
N GLY A 159 3.30 1.00 -13.88
CA GLY A 159 3.63 0.16 -12.74
C GLY A 159 4.71 0.75 -11.83
N ILE A 160 5.06 2.02 -12.02
CA ILE A 160 6.10 2.70 -11.23
C ILE A 160 5.52 3.06 -9.87
N LEU A 161 6.19 2.66 -8.80
CA LEU A 161 5.76 2.88 -7.43
C LEU A 161 6.85 3.55 -6.60
N ARG A 162 6.45 4.41 -5.66
CA ARG A 162 7.34 4.96 -4.64
C ARG A 162 6.92 4.56 -3.23
N VAL A 163 7.88 4.54 -2.32
CA VAL A 163 7.65 4.23 -0.90
C VAL A 163 8.62 4.98 -0.02
N TYR A 164 8.17 5.32 1.19
CA TYR A 164 9.04 5.70 2.30
C TYR A 164 9.25 4.47 3.17
N SER A 165 10.45 3.90 3.13
CA SER A 165 10.81 2.69 3.86
C SER A 165 11.38 3.01 5.23
N GLU A 166 10.88 2.34 6.26
CA GLU A 166 11.64 2.19 7.51
C GLU A 166 12.96 1.44 7.24
N GLN A 167 13.95 1.64 8.11
CA GLN A 167 15.28 1.04 7.95
C GLN A 167 15.21 -0.49 7.89
N ASP A 168 14.40 -1.11 8.74
CA ASP A 168 14.29 -2.57 8.81
C ASP A 168 13.56 -3.17 7.60
N ALA A 169 12.66 -2.41 6.97
CA ALA A 169 11.94 -2.81 5.76
C ALA A 169 12.74 -2.60 4.47
N GLU A 170 13.88 -1.89 4.51
CA GLU A 170 14.66 -1.55 3.32
C GLU A 170 15.11 -2.79 2.55
N ILE A 171 15.54 -3.84 3.27
CA ILE A 171 15.99 -5.10 2.67
C ILE A 171 14.84 -5.77 1.90
N PHE A 172 13.62 -5.72 2.41
CA PHE A 172 12.44 -6.24 1.73
C PHE A 172 12.18 -5.51 0.42
N TYR A 173 12.15 -4.17 0.42
CA TYR A 173 11.93 -3.40 -0.81
C TYR A 173 13.08 -3.57 -1.80
N LYS A 174 14.33 -3.60 -1.35
CA LYS A 174 15.48 -3.91 -2.21
C LYS A 174 15.35 -5.28 -2.86
N LYS A 175 14.85 -6.30 -2.14
CA LYS A 175 14.58 -7.63 -2.73
C LYS A 175 13.57 -7.56 -3.86
N LEU A 176 12.55 -6.70 -3.75
CA LEU A 176 11.58 -6.43 -4.82
C LEU A 176 12.11 -5.48 -5.92
N GLY A 177 13.36 -4.99 -5.82
CA GLY A 177 13.96 -4.17 -6.87
C GLY A 177 13.73 -2.67 -6.73
N PHE A 178 13.23 -2.22 -5.57
CA PHE A 178 13.24 -0.80 -5.25
C PHE A 178 14.67 -0.29 -5.07
N VAL A 179 14.94 0.89 -5.60
CA VAL A 179 16.21 1.59 -5.45
C VAL A 179 16.01 2.88 -4.65
N PRO A 180 16.93 3.24 -3.75
CA PRO A 180 16.89 4.54 -3.09
C PRO A 180 17.00 5.66 -4.13
N ILE A 181 16.17 6.69 -3.98
CA ILE A 181 16.21 7.89 -4.84
C ILE A 181 16.45 9.12 -3.98
N ASN A 182 17.25 10.05 -4.48
CA ASN A 182 17.51 11.31 -3.80
C ASN A 182 16.23 12.15 -3.80
N SER A 183 15.73 12.48 -2.60
CA SER A 183 14.66 13.45 -2.42
C SER A 183 15.16 14.61 -1.56
N PRO A 184 14.82 15.87 -1.88
CA PRO A 184 15.07 16.99 -0.98
C PRO A 184 14.39 16.81 0.39
N ASP A 185 13.38 15.94 0.49
CA ASP A 185 12.67 15.57 1.73
C ASP A 185 13.36 14.43 2.51
N PHE A 186 14.67 14.24 2.33
CA PHE A 186 15.48 13.11 2.83
C PHE A 186 15.45 12.87 4.35
N ASN A 187 14.77 13.73 5.11
CA ASN A 187 14.66 13.69 6.57
C ASN A 187 13.21 13.63 7.10
N PHE A 188 12.23 13.19 6.30
CA PHE A 188 10.92 12.83 6.86
C PHE A 188 11.07 11.56 7.72
N PHE A 189 11.24 11.74 9.04
CA PHE A 189 11.22 10.67 10.07
C PHE A 189 12.22 9.51 9.87
N ASN A 190 13.46 9.77 9.42
CA ASN A 190 14.46 8.71 9.15
C ASN A 190 14.01 7.64 8.13
N LEU A 191 13.00 7.94 7.30
CA LEU A 191 12.54 7.03 6.26
C LEU A 191 13.37 7.21 4.98
N LYS A 192 13.68 6.09 4.33
CA LYS A 192 14.36 6.09 3.02
C LYS A 192 13.34 6.18 1.90
N TYR A 193 13.51 7.17 1.03
CA TYR A 193 12.68 7.26 -0.17
C TYR A 193 13.20 6.34 -1.27
N MET A 194 12.33 5.46 -1.75
CA MET A 194 12.68 4.42 -2.72
C MET A 194 11.66 4.36 -3.85
N GLU A 195 12.14 3.98 -5.04
CA GLU A 195 11.33 3.85 -6.25
C GLU A 195 11.52 2.47 -6.87
N LEU A 196 10.43 1.88 -7.33
CA LEU A 196 10.41 0.70 -8.19
C LEU A 196 9.97 1.13 -9.59
N ASN A 197 10.80 0.84 -10.58
CA ASN A 197 10.40 0.81 -11.98
C ASN A 197 10.51 -0.64 -12.48
N PRO A 198 9.38 -1.36 -12.64
CA PRO A 198 9.42 -2.78 -12.98
C PRO A 198 9.98 -3.03 -14.39
N ALA A 199 9.84 -2.09 -15.32
CA ALA A 199 10.40 -2.22 -16.68
C ALA A 199 11.94 -2.21 -16.71
N ASN A 200 12.57 -1.55 -15.73
CA ASN A 200 14.03 -1.43 -15.62
C ASN A 200 14.64 -2.39 -14.59
N SER A 201 13.82 -3.25 -13.98
CA SER A 201 14.25 -4.16 -12.93
C SER A 201 14.35 -5.59 -13.46
N HIS A 202 15.52 -6.23 -13.34
CA HIS A 202 15.70 -7.66 -13.67
C HIS A 202 14.90 -8.60 -12.76
N LYS A 203 14.22 -8.06 -11.74
CA LYS A 203 13.40 -8.79 -10.78
C LYS A 203 11.93 -8.79 -11.15
N TRP A 204 11.56 -8.23 -12.29
CA TRP A 204 10.18 -8.22 -12.76
C TRP A 204 10.18 -8.61 -14.22
N HIS A 205 9.21 -9.43 -14.59
CA HIS A 205 8.93 -9.75 -15.99
C HIS A 205 7.49 -9.39 -16.29
N ASN A 206 7.27 -8.76 -17.44
CA ASN A 206 5.92 -8.54 -17.95
C ASN A 206 5.53 -9.75 -18.80
N ALA A 207 4.61 -10.57 -18.27
CA ALA A 207 4.04 -11.70 -18.98
C ALA A 207 2.55 -11.42 -19.22
N ASN A 208 2.15 -11.43 -20.50
CA ASN A 208 0.75 -11.24 -20.92
C ASN A 208 0.10 -9.94 -20.39
N GLY A 209 0.87 -8.86 -20.27
CA GLY A 209 0.36 -7.56 -19.80
C GLY A 209 0.30 -7.43 -18.28
N GLU A 210 0.83 -8.40 -17.52
CA GLU A 210 0.96 -8.32 -16.06
C GLU A 210 2.43 -8.46 -15.66
N TYR A 211 2.87 -7.61 -14.73
CA TYR A 211 4.13 -7.78 -14.03
C TYR A 211 4.04 -8.87 -12.97
N GLN A 212 5.06 -9.72 -12.94
CA GLN A 212 5.21 -10.80 -11.97
C GLN A 212 6.60 -10.74 -11.35
N GLU A 213 6.69 -11.05 -10.06
CA GLU A 213 7.96 -11.34 -9.40
C GLU A 213 8.40 -12.76 -9.81
N PRO A 214 9.68 -13.00 -10.15
CA PRO A 214 10.17 -14.36 -10.38
C PRO A 214 10.09 -15.14 -9.07
N VAL A 215 9.32 -16.23 -9.09
CA VAL A 215 9.25 -17.19 -7.99
C VAL A 215 10.64 -17.84 -7.85
N ASN A 216 11.34 -17.56 -6.75
CA ASN A 216 12.57 -18.26 -6.37
C ASN A 216 12.25 -19.48 -5.51
#